data_AF-A0A0H4WJA4-F1
#
_entry.id   AF-A0A0H4WJA4-F1
#
_cell.length_a   1.000
_cell.length_b   1.000
_cell.length_c   1.000
_cell.angle_alpha   90.00
_cell.angle_beta   90.00
_cell.angle_gamma   90.00
#
_symmetry.space_group_name_H-M   'P 1'
#
loop_
_entity.id
_entity.type
_entity.pdbx_description
1 polymer ?
#
loop_
_entity_poly.entity_id
_entity_poly.type
_entity_poly.pdbx_seq_one_letter_code
_entity_poly.pdbx_strand_id
1 'polypeptide(L)'
;MKTWLLLACAGAVTGCYDPASFVYGESLDGLTLQLYSPDVGIYPDTSVLDDPNNPFRSSALGAETKWDIQAQAGSVAAFYSWATVLAREPGGEAQFYVGSNLLGIYQNGTARQEDLPQVRLQAIRAYQNMLDLFPTAVTYDATGTYAYDLATPAYKGIVEMGGMVQGGWVLMQTANGTERAVRP
;
A
#
# COMPACT_ATOMS: atom_id res chain seq x y z
N MET A 1 82.69 15.50 14.19
CA MET A 1 81.94 16.22 15.25
C MET A 1 80.80 16.99 14.59
N LYS A 2 79.62 17.01 15.24
CA LYS A 2 78.40 17.82 14.98
C LYS A 2 77.49 17.38 13.81
N THR A 3 76.45 16.59 14.10
CA THR A 3 75.03 16.96 14.46
C THR A 3 74.15 17.10 13.22
N TRP A 4 73.48 16.01 12.80
CA TRP A 4 72.08 15.63 13.09
C TRP A 4 71.05 16.49 12.33
N LEU A 5 70.58 15.95 11.19
CA LEU A 5 69.39 16.41 10.49
C LEU A 5 68.14 15.75 11.08
N LEU A 6 67.23 16.61 11.55
CA LEU A 6 65.77 16.60 11.40
C LEU A 6 65.26 15.68 10.26
N LEU A 7 64.12 14.99 10.30
CA LEU A 7 62.78 15.42 10.72
C LEU A 7 61.86 14.18 10.72
N ALA A 8 60.82 14.20 11.56
CA ALA A 8 59.81 13.16 11.69
C ALA A 8 58.64 13.28 10.69
N CYS A 9 57.90 12.16 10.57
CA CYS A 9 56.50 12.00 10.17
C CYS A 9 56.09 12.21 8.69
N ALA A 10 55.54 11.15 8.09
CA ALA A 10 54.15 11.14 7.60
C ALA A 10 53.78 9.72 7.09
N GLY A 11 53.20 8.90 7.97
CA GLY A 11 52.45 7.73 7.54
C GLY A 11 51.10 8.17 7.00
N ALA A 12 50.98 8.27 5.68
CA ALA A 12 49.71 8.49 5.01
C ALA A 12 48.94 7.16 4.97
N VAL A 13 48.05 6.94 5.93
CA VAL A 13 47.02 5.91 5.83
C VAL A 13 45.93 6.44 4.89
N THR A 14 46.04 6.15 3.60
CA THR A 14 44.96 6.41 2.65
C THR A 14 43.91 5.30 2.80
N GLY A 15 42.91 5.52 3.65
CA GLY A 15 41.69 4.73 3.61
C GLY A 15 40.92 5.07 2.34
N CYS A 16 40.85 4.13 1.39
CA CYS A 16 39.84 4.19 0.32
C CYS A 16 38.47 4.06 0.98
N TYR A 17 37.82 5.18 1.24
CA TYR A 17 36.38 5.20 1.49
C TYR A 17 35.72 5.59 0.17
N ASP A 18 34.74 4.78 -0.26
CA ASP A 18 33.82 5.22 -1.31
C ASP A 18 33.14 6.52 -0.83
N PRO A 19 33.02 7.55 -1.69
CA PRO A 19 32.37 8.78 -1.31
C PRO A 19 30.93 8.47 -0.89
N ALA A 20 30.53 8.94 0.29
CA ALA A 20 29.18 8.79 0.79
C ALA A 20 28.19 9.39 -0.23
N SER A 21 27.28 8.58 -0.74
CA SER A 21 26.17 9.04 -1.57
C SER A 21 25.08 9.62 -0.67
N PHE A 22 24.66 10.84 -0.96
CA PHE A 22 23.48 11.42 -0.31
C PHE A 22 22.24 10.83 -0.97
N VAL A 23 21.45 10.11 -0.19
CA VAL A 23 20.10 9.70 -0.59
C VAL A 23 19.14 10.78 -0.09
N TYR A 24 18.47 11.45 -1.02
CA TYR A 24 17.41 12.40 -0.69
C TYR A 24 16.07 11.70 -0.74
N GLY A 25 15.18 12.02 0.20
CA GLY A 25 13.80 11.55 0.17
C GLY A 25 13.05 12.24 -0.98
N GLU A 26 12.28 11.45 -1.73
CA GLU A 26 11.31 11.98 -2.69
C GLU A 26 10.00 12.32 -1.96
N SER A 27 9.35 13.42 -2.34
CA SER A 27 8.03 13.75 -1.79
C SER A 27 6.99 12.79 -2.35
N LEU A 28 6.11 12.31 -1.46
CA LEU A 28 4.96 11.49 -1.81
C LEU A 28 3.70 12.35 -2.06
N ASP A 29 3.81 13.67 -1.98
CA ASP A 29 2.68 14.59 -2.11
C ASP A 29 2.29 14.79 -3.57
N GLY A 30 0.98 14.96 -3.81
CA GLY A 30 0.46 15.35 -5.13
C GLY A 30 0.59 14.28 -6.22
N LEU A 31 0.88 13.02 -5.85
CA LEU A 31 0.90 11.92 -6.79
C LEU A 31 -0.46 11.76 -7.48
N THR A 32 -0.42 11.47 -8.78
CA THR A 32 -1.60 11.16 -9.59
C THR A 32 -1.51 9.71 -10.06
N LEU A 33 -2.52 8.91 -9.76
CA LEU A 33 -2.53 7.50 -10.13
C LEU A 33 -2.61 7.35 -11.66
N GLN A 34 -1.76 6.47 -12.18
CA GLN A 34 -1.83 5.94 -13.54
C GLN A 34 -1.85 4.42 -13.44
N LEU A 35 -2.92 3.78 -13.94
CA LEU A 35 -3.04 2.33 -13.87
C LEU A 35 -2.05 1.67 -14.82
N TYR A 36 -1.08 0.97 -14.26
CA TYR A 36 -0.05 0.27 -15.03
C TYR A 36 -0.58 -0.99 -15.75
N SER A 37 -1.53 -1.69 -15.14
CA SER A 37 -2.22 -2.84 -15.72
C SER A 37 -3.69 -2.84 -15.31
N PRO A 38 -4.56 -3.60 -16.01
CA PRO A 38 -5.98 -3.70 -15.65
C PRO A 38 -6.23 -4.20 -14.23
N ASP A 39 -5.30 -4.99 -13.67
CA ASP A 39 -5.46 -5.65 -12.38
C ASP A 39 -4.39 -5.22 -11.35
N VAL A 40 -3.64 -4.14 -11.60
CA VAL A 40 -2.60 -3.67 -10.68
C VAL A 40 -3.14 -3.48 -9.26
N GLY A 41 -2.49 -4.10 -8.27
CA GLY A 41 -2.93 -4.07 -6.87
C GLY A 41 -4.10 -5.01 -6.54
N ILE A 42 -4.55 -5.85 -7.47
CA ILE A 42 -5.53 -6.90 -7.23
C ILE A 42 -4.79 -8.24 -7.25
N TYR A 43 -4.76 -8.93 -6.11
CA TYR A 43 -4.14 -10.26 -6.04
C TYR A 43 -4.81 -11.23 -7.03
N PRO A 44 -4.06 -12.06 -7.79
CA PRO A 44 -2.63 -12.33 -7.66
C PRO A 44 -1.72 -11.49 -8.57
N ASP A 45 -2.19 -10.38 -9.14
CA ASP A 45 -1.35 -9.53 -9.98
C ASP A 45 -0.21 -8.89 -9.17
N THR A 46 1.01 -8.98 -9.71
CA THR A 46 2.22 -8.43 -9.10
C THR A 46 2.84 -7.31 -9.95
N SER A 47 2.14 -6.84 -10.99
CA SER A 47 2.65 -5.86 -11.95
C SER A 47 3.03 -4.52 -11.31
N VAL A 48 2.53 -4.23 -10.11
CA VAL A 48 2.90 -3.05 -9.31
C VAL A 48 4.40 -3.01 -8.97
N LEU A 49 5.08 -4.15 -8.95
CA LEU A 49 6.53 -4.23 -8.73
C LEU A 49 7.34 -3.80 -9.97
N ASP A 50 6.69 -3.73 -11.13
CA ASP A 50 7.29 -3.28 -12.39
C ASP A 50 6.83 -1.87 -12.79
N ASP A 51 5.81 -1.31 -12.12
CA ASP A 51 5.26 0.02 -12.43
C ASP A 51 6.31 1.12 -12.19
N PRO A 52 6.71 1.88 -13.23
CA PRO A 52 7.65 2.99 -13.07
C PRO A 52 7.13 4.16 -12.24
N ASN A 53 5.82 4.27 -12.03
CA ASN A 53 5.21 5.30 -11.19
C ASN A 53 5.12 4.88 -9.71
N ASN A 54 5.42 3.62 -9.38
CA ASN A 54 5.44 3.14 -8.01
C ASN A 54 6.77 3.48 -7.32
N PRO A 55 6.79 4.40 -6.33
CA PRO A 55 8.03 4.77 -5.62
C PRO A 55 8.56 3.63 -4.74
N PHE A 56 7.76 2.61 -4.46
CA PHE A 56 8.11 1.50 -3.57
C PHE A 56 8.46 0.21 -4.32
N ARG A 57 8.47 0.22 -5.65
CA ARG A 57 8.65 -1.00 -6.47
C ARG A 57 9.86 -1.85 -6.08
N SER A 58 10.98 -1.20 -5.73
CA SER A 58 12.24 -1.84 -5.33
C SER A 58 12.46 -1.92 -3.82
N SER A 59 11.54 -1.39 -3.02
CA SER A 59 11.68 -1.25 -1.57
C SER A 59 10.85 -2.29 -0.82
N ALA A 60 11.42 -2.90 0.21
CA ALA A 60 10.65 -3.66 1.19
C ALA A 60 10.10 -2.68 2.23
N LEU A 61 8.80 -2.41 2.18
CA LEU A 61 8.13 -1.57 3.17
C LEU A 61 7.99 -2.35 4.48
N GLY A 62 8.45 -1.75 5.58
CA GLY A 62 8.25 -2.31 6.91
C GLY A 62 6.79 -2.23 7.38
N ALA A 63 6.44 -3.02 8.38
CA ALA A 63 5.09 -3.09 8.93
C ALA A 63 4.57 -1.76 9.50
N GLU A 64 5.44 -0.91 10.07
CA GLU A 64 5.07 0.42 10.56
C GLU A 64 4.99 1.45 9.43
N THR A 65 5.94 1.40 8.49
CA THR A 65 6.02 2.38 7.40
C THR A 65 4.78 2.40 6.51
N LYS A 66 4.16 1.24 6.27
CA LYS A 66 2.89 1.19 5.51
C LYS A 66 1.76 1.98 6.20
N TRP A 67 1.74 2.00 7.54
CA TRP A 67 0.74 2.73 8.33
C TRP A 67 1.02 4.23 8.37
N ASP A 68 2.29 4.62 8.48
CA ASP A 68 2.70 6.02 8.36
C ASP A 68 2.29 6.60 7.00
N ILE A 69 2.55 5.86 5.91
CA ILE A 69 2.14 6.23 4.55
C ILE A 69 0.61 6.31 4.45
N GLN A 70 -0.11 5.30 4.97
CA GLN A 70 -1.58 5.28 4.99
C GLN A 70 -2.17 6.52 5.68
N ALA A 71 -1.52 7.00 6.74
CA ALA A 71 -1.99 8.13 7.53
C ALA A 71 -1.60 9.50 6.93
N GLN A 72 -0.46 9.60 6.24
CA GLN A 72 0.19 10.90 5.96
C GLN A 72 0.41 11.21 4.48
N ALA A 73 0.57 10.21 3.60
CA ALA A 73 1.10 10.40 2.25
C ALA A 73 0.03 10.49 1.13
N GLY A 74 -1.26 10.54 1.50
CA GLY A 74 -2.38 10.57 0.56
C GLY A 74 -2.69 9.22 -0.11
N SER A 75 -3.86 9.12 -0.73
CA SER A 75 -4.40 7.83 -1.20
C SER A 75 -3.57 7.16 -2.30
N VAL A 76 -2.89 7.92 -3.17
CA VAL A 76 -2.06 7.34 -4.25
C VAL A 76 -0.79 6.68 -3.69
N ALA A 77 -0.08 7.35 -2.78
CA ALA A 77 1.08 6.76 -2.12
C ALA A 77 0.67 5.56 -1.28
N ALA A 78 -0.43 5.68 -0.53
CA ALA A 78 -0.98 4.59 0.27
C ALA A 78 -1.38 3.38 -0.61
N PHE A 79 -2.02 3.61 -1.76
CA PHE A 79 -2.30 2.56 -2.75
C PHE A 79 -1.02 1.83 -3.17
N TYR A 80 0.01 2.55 -3.61
CA TYR A 80 1.25 1.94 -4.05
C TYR A 80 1.97 1.17 -2.94
N SER A 81 1.93 1.70 -1.72
CA SER A 81 2.47 1.04 -0.53
C SER A 81 1.77 -0.31 -0.29
N TRP A 82 0.44 -0.31 -0.18
CA TRP A 82 -0.32 -1.53 0.10
C TRP A 82 -0.31 -2.52 -1.04
N ALA A 83 -0.33 -2.06 -2.30
CA ALA A 83 -0.22 -2.93 -3.46
C ALA A 83 1.17 -3.61 -3.51
N THR A 84 2.23 -2.89 -3.17
CA THR A 84 3.59 -3.46 -3.06
C THR A 84 3.68 -4.50 -1.95
N VAL A 85 3.07 -4.22 -0.78
CA VAL A 85 2.96 -5.20 0.31
C VAL A 85 2.20 -6.43 -0.17
N LEU A 86 1.02 -6.26 -0.79
CA LEU A 86 0.19 -7.36 -1.29
C LEU A 86 0.92 -8.25 -2.31
N ALA A 87 1.67 -7.64 -3.23
CA ALA A 87 2.41 -8.36 -4.26
C ALA A 87 3.56 -9.22 -3.70
N ARG A 88 4.12 -8.83 -2.54
CA ARG A 88 5.22 -9.54 -1.88
C ARG A 88 4.72 -10.53 -0.83
N GLU A 89 3.71 -10.13 -0.06
CA GLU A 89 3.13 -10.86 1.06
C GLU A 89 1.60 -10.82 0.93
N PRO A 90 1.00 -11.76 0.18
CA PRO A 90 -0.44 -11.79 -0.04
C PRO A 90 -1.23 -11.87 1.26
N GLY A 91 -2.15 -10.94 1.47
CA GLY A 91 -2.98 -10.89 2.67
C GLY A 91 -4.21 -9.99 2.51
N GLY A 92 -5.29 -10.37 3.20
CA GLY A 92 -6.57 -9.66 3.10
C GLY A 92 -6.54 -8.22 3.61
N GLU A 93 -5.68 -7.92 4.60
CA GLU A 93 -5.45 -6.54 5.04
C GLU A 93 -4.93 -5.69 3.88
N ALA A 94 -3.86 -6.14 3.22
CA ALA A 94 -3.30 -5.42 2.09
C ALA A 94 -4.31 -5.30 0.93
N GLN A 95 -5.03 -6.38 0.62
CA GLN A 95 -6.07 -6.34 -0.42
C GLN A 95 -7.20 -5.35 -0.09
N PHE A 96 -7.62 -5.28 1.18
CA PHE A 96 -8.63 -4.33 1.67
C PHE A 96 -8.15 -2.88 1.52
N TYR A 97 -6.94 -2.58 1.97
CA TYR A 97 -6.41 -1.22 1.88
C TYR A 97 -6.08 -0.79 0.45
N VAL A 98 -5.78 -1.72 -0.47
CA VAL A 98 -5.79 -1.38 -1.90
C VAL A 98 -7.16 -0.89 -2.34
N GLY A 99 -8.24 -1.61 -2.01
CA GLY A 99 -9.61 -1.20 -2.34
C GLY A 99 -9.99 0.16 -1.71
N SER A 100 -9.64 0.35 -0.43
CA SER A 100 -9.87 1.59 0.32
C SER A 100 -9.17 2.79 -0.30
N ASN A 101 -7.90 2.62 -0.67
CA ASN A 101 -7.14 3.71 -1.27
C ASN A 101 -7.60 4.00 -2.71
N LEU A 102 -8.00 2.99 -3.50
CA LEU A 102 -8.60 3.22 -4.81
C LEU A 102 -9.95 3.97 -4.72
N LEU A 103 -10.78 3.66 -3.72
CA LEU A 103 -11.99 4.43 -3.41
C LEU A 103 -11.64 5.90 -3.09
N GLY A 104 -10.65 6.12 -2.22
CA GLY A 104 -10.16 7.46 -1.90
C GLY A 104 -9.63 8.21 -3.13
N ILE A 105 -8.90 7.53 -4.02
CA ILE A 105 -8.39 8.12 -5.28
C ILE A 105 -9.56 8.52 -6.19
N TYR A 106 -10.57 7.66 -6.33
CA TYR A 106 -11.77 7.96 -7.10
C TYR A 106 -12.53 9.17 -6.52
N GLN A 107 -12.74 9.21 -5.21
CA GLN A 107 -13.46 10.30 -4.53
C GLN A 107 -12.73 11.63 -4.59
N ASN A 108 -11.41 11.60 -4.45
CA ASN A 108 -10.57 12.80 -4.46
C ASN A 108 -10.17 13.25 -5.88
N GLY A 109 -10.46 12.45 -6.91
CA GLY A 109 -10.09 12.76 -8.28
C GLY A 109 -8.58 12.76 -8.53
N THR A 110 -7.81 12.01 -7.75
CA THR A 110 -6.33 11.96 -7.82
C THR A 110 -5.80 10.93 -8.83
N ALA A 111 -6.57 10.69 -9.88
CA ALA A 111 -6.19 9.96 -11.08
C ALA A 111 -6.48 10.83 -12.30
N ARG A 112 -6.03 10.43 -13.49
CA ARG A 112 -6.47 11.08 -14.74
C ARG A 112 -8.00 10.99 -14.84
N GLN A 113 -8.64 12.07 -15.28
CA GLN A 113 -10.11 12.17 -15.29
C GLN A 113 -10.76 11.08 -16.14
N GLU A 114 -10.14 10.74 -17.27
CA GLU A 114 -10.54 9.65 -18.16
C GLU A 114 -10.42 8.26 -17.51
N ASP A 115 -9.54 8.10 -16.51
CA ASP A 115 -9.28 6.82 -15.84
C ASP A 115 -10.15 6.62 -14.60
N LEU A 116 -10.76 7.67 -14.04
CA LEU A 116 -11.58 7.59 -12.82
C LEU A 116 -12.66 6.49 -12.86
N PRO A 117 -13.40 6.28 -13.97
CA PRO A 117 -14.33 5.17 -14.07
C PRO A 117 -13.65 3.80 -13.91
N GLN A 118 -12.43 3.63 -14.44
CA GLN A 118 -11.66 2.39 -14.29
C GLN A 118 -11.13 2.22 -12.88
N VAL A 119 -10.65 3.29 -12.24
CA VAL A 119 -10.23 3.28 -10.83
C VAL A 119 -11.38 2.82 -9.92
N ARG A 120 -12.60 3.34 -10.14
CA ARG A 120 -13.80 2.88 -9.41
C ARG A 120 -14.07 1.40 -9.62
N LEU A 121 -14.01 0.91 -10.85
CA LEU A 121 -14.22 -0.52 -11.14
C LEU A 121 -13.14 -1.39 -10.50
N GLN A 122 -11.90 -0.91 -10.46
CA GLN A 122 -10.77 -1.61 -9.85
C GLN A 122 -10.89 -1.64 -8.33
N ALA A 123 -11.36 -0.57 -7.69
CA ALA A 123 -11.69 -0.55 -6.27
C ALA A 123 -12.76 -1.60 -5.91
N ILE A 124 -13.83 -1.68 -6.72
CA ILE A 124 -14.88 -2.70 -6.56
C ILE A 124 -14.28 -4.10 -6.67
N ARG A 125 -13.45 -4.37 -7.70
CA ARG A 125 -12.77 -5.66 -7.87
C ARG A 125 -11.85 -5.98 -6.69
N ALA A 126 -11.09 -5.01 -6.18
CA ALA A 126 -10.20 -5.19 -5.02
C ALA A 126 -10.99 -5.60 -3.76
N TYR A 127 -12.11 -4.95 -3.47
CA TYR A 127 -12.98 -5.35 -2.37
C TYR A 127 -13.63 -6.71 -2.60
N GLN A 128 -14.07 -7.00 -3.83
CA GLN A 128 -14.66 -8.30 -4.16
C GLN A 128 -13.63 -9.43 -3.99
N ASN A 129 -12.38 -9.23 -4.41
CA ASN A 129 -11.30 -10.18 -4.17
C ASN A 129 -10.98 -10.34 -2.68
N MET A 130 -11.09 -9.27 -1.88
CA MET A 130 -10.96 -9.38 -0.43
C MET A 130 -12.02 -10.34 0.14
N LEU A 131 -13.27 -10.20 -0.28
CA LEU A 131 -14.36 -11.10 0.12
C LEU A 131 -14.13 -12.54 -0.37
N ASP A 132 -13.74 -12.73 -1.63
CA ASP A 132 -13.69 -14.06 -2.22
C ASP A 132 -12.47 -14.87 -1.81
N LEU A 133 -11.32 -14.21 -1.62
CA LEU A 133 -10.04 -14.87 -1.34
C LEU A 133 -9.59 -14.73 0.12
N PHE A 134 -10.05 -13.70 0.83
CA PHE A 134 -9.65 -13.41 2.20
C PHE A 134 -10.83 -13.17 3.16
N PRO A 135 -11.86 -14.03 3.17
CA PRO A 135 -13.14 -13.78 3.85
C PRO A 135 -13.04 -13.62 5.37
N THR A 136 -11.99 -14.17 5.99
CA THR A 136 -11.75 -14.12 7.44
C THR A 136 -10.66 -13.13 7.83
N ALA A 137 -10.20 -12.29 6.89
CA ALA A 137 -9.16 -11.34 7.16
C ALA A 137 -9.60 -10.28 8.16
N VAL A 138 -8.63 -9.86 8.96
CA VAL A 138 -8.76 -8.83 9.98
C VAL A 138 -7.68 -7.79 9.81
N THR A 139 -7.94 -6.60 10.33
CA THR A 139 -6.92 -5.57 10.59
C THR A 139 -6.92 -5.25 12.08
N TYR A 140 -5.87 -4.60 12.56
CA TYR A 140 -5.69 -4.27 13.98
C TYR A 140 -5.71 -2.77 14.20
N ASP A 141 -6.08 -2.34 15.40
CA ASP A 141 -5.89 -0.96 15.81
C ASP A 141 -4.39 -0.59 15.93
N ALA A 142 -4.11 0.69 16.18
CA ALA A 142 -2.74 1.19 16.36
C ALA A 142 -1.98 0.52 17.52
N THR A 143 -2.69 -0.13 18.46
CA THR A 143 -2.06 -0.89 19.56
C THR A 143 -1.73 -2.34 19.17
N GLY A 144 -2.21 -2.82 18.01
CA GLY A 144 -2.08 -4.20 17.57
C GLY A 144 -2.91 -5.20 18.39
N THR A 145 -3.79 -4.73 19.29
CA THR A 145 -4.46 -5.58 20.29
C THR A 145 -5.86 -5.97 19.85
N TYR A 146 -6.60 -5.04 19.25
CA TYR A 146 -8.00 -5.26 18.90
C TYR A 146 -8.14 -5.50 17.39
N ALA A 147 -8.65 -6.67 17.04
CA ALA A 147 -8.89 -7.06 15.65
C ALA A 147 -10.30 -6.66 15.18
N TYR A 148 -10.39 -6.20 13.93
CA TYR A 148 -11.64 -5.85 13.25
C TYR A 148 -11.80 -6.66 11.98
N ASP A 149 -13.00 -7.18 11.70
CA ASP A 149 -13.27 -7.89 10.45
C ASP A 149 -13.25 -6.94 9.25
N LEU A 150 -12.72 -7.43 8.14
CA LEU A 150 -12.65 -6.65 6.90
C LEU A 150 -13.79 -6.96 5.93
N ALA A 151 -14.49 -8.08 6.11
CA ALA A 151 -15.55 -8.51 5.18
C ALA A 151 -16.70 -7.51 5.14
N THR A 152 -17.17 -7.07 6.30
CA THR A 152 -18.27 -6.11 6.38
C THR A 152 -17.93 -4.75 5.74
N PRO A 153 -16.78 -4.10 6.03
CA PRO A 153 -16.44 -2.86 5.37
C PRO A 153 -16.14 -3.05 3.87
N ALA A 154 -15.58 -4.17 3.43
CA ALA A 154 -15.38 -4.42 2.00
C ALA A 154 -16.71 -4.53 1.23
N TYR A 155 -17.69 -5.25 1.80
CA TYR A 155 -19.06 -5.31 1.26
C TYR A 155 -19.63 -3.91 1.09
N LYS A 156 -19.52 -3.08 2.14
CA LYS A 156 -20.03 -1.70 2.12
C LYS A 156 -19.32 -0.82 1.10
N GLY A 157 -18.00 -0.96 0.96
CA GLY A 157 -17.23 -0.23 -0.06
C GLY A 157 -17.68 -0.53 -1.50
N ILE A 158 -18.01 -1.79 -1.81
CA ILE A 158 -18.59 -2.16 -3.11
C ILE A 158 -19.93 -1.43 -3.33
N VAL A 159 -20.81 -1.48 -2.33
CA VAL A 159 -22.15 -0.88 -2.41
C VAL A 159 -22.09 0.65 -2.49
N GLU A 160 -21.20 1.29 -1.72
CA GLU A 160 -20.98 2.73 -1.72
C GLU A 160 -20.60 3.23 -3.12
N MET A 161 -19.76 2.47 -3.82
CA MET A 161 -19.43 2.80 -5.19
C MET A 161 -20.57 2.52 -6.16
N GLY A 162 -21.66 1.85 -5.77
CA GLY A 162 -22.74 1.42 -6.66
C GLY A 162 -22.41 0.12 -7.42
N GLY A 163 -21.51 -0.70 -6.88
CA GLY A 163 -21.25 -2.06 -7.34
C GLY A 163 -22.26 -3.05 -6.77
N MET A 164 -22.34 -4.23 -7.39
CA MET A 164 -23.12 -5.36 -6.88
C MET A 164 -22.15 -6.38 -6.30
N VAL A 165 -22.33 -6.71 -5.02
CA VAL A 165 -21.52 -7.74 -4.35
C VAL A 165 -21.88 -9.12 -4.94
N GLN A 166 -20.87 -9.91 -5.26
CA GLN A 166 -21.00 -11.23 -5.88
C GLN A 166 -20.77 -12.34 -4.85
N GLY A 167 -20.74 -13.61 -5.28
CA GLY A 167 -20.33 -14.73 -4.43
C GLY A 167 -21.31 -15.13 -3.32
N GLY A 168 -22.56 -14.67 -3.35
CA GLY A 168 -23.58 -15.02 -2.36
C GLY A 168 -23.44 -14.29 -1.02
N TRP A 169 -22.60 -13.27 -0.95
CA TRP A 169 -22.47 -12.43 0.24
C TRP A 169 -23.73 -11.61 0.49
N VAL A 170 -24.18 -11.58 1.74
CA VAL A 170 -25.32 -10.79 2.19
C VAL A 170 -24.98 -10.04 3.47
N LEU A 171 -25.60 -8.87 3.65
CA LEU A 171 -25.51 -8.12 4.89
C LEU A 171 -26.62 -8.59 5.84
N MET A 172 -26.25 -9.12 7.00
CA MET A 172 -27.19 -9.56 8.03
C MET A 172 -27.08 -8.69 9.28
N GLN A 173 -28.21 -8.44 9.92
CA GLN A 173 -28.28 -7.83 11.24
C GLN A 173 -28.00 -8.90 12.31
N THR A 174 -26.98 -8.66 13.14
CA THR A 174 -26.69 -9.51 14.30
C THR A 174 -27.71 -9.28 15.42
N ALA A 175 -27.75 -10.16 16.42
CA ALA A 175 -28.64 -10.03 17.58
C ALA A 175 -28.46 -8.69 18.34
N ASN A 176 -27.30 -8.06 18.21
CA ASN A 176 -26.96 -6.78 18.84
C ASN A 176 -27.26 -5.56 17.95
N GLY A 177 -27.85 -5.75 16.76
CA GLY A 177 -28.16 -4.67 15.81
C GLY A 177 -26.96 -4.18 14.99
N THR A 178 -25.82 -4.90 15.03
CA THR A 178 -24.66 -4.62 14.17
C THR A 178 -24.82 -5.34 12.84
N GLU A 179 -24.57 -4.65 11.73
CA GLU A 179 -24.50 -5.26 10.41
C GLU A 179 -23.22 -6.08 10.25
N ARG A 180 -23.35 -7.27 9.66
CA ARG A 180 -22.23 -8.17 9.36
C ARG A 180 -22.39 -8.76 7.98
N ALA A 181 -21.35 -8.68 7.14
CA ALA A 181 -21.32 -9.42 5.89
C ALA A 181 -21.08 -10.90 6.17
N VAL A 182 -21.93 -11.75 5.62
CA VAL A 182 -21.80 -13.21 5.74
C VAL A 182 -22.03 -13.87 4.39
N ARG A 183 -21.39 -15.02 4.20
CA ARG A 183 -21.66 -15.93 3.08
C ARG A 183 -22.36 -17.17 3.63
N PRO A 184 -23.69 -17.31 3.43
CA PRO A 184 -24.47 -18.45 3.92
C PRO A 184 -24.02 -19.79 3.34
#